data_AF-A0A947BXY2-F1
#
_entry.id   AF-A0A947BXY2-F1
#
_cell.length_a   1.000
_cell.length_b   1.000
_cell.length_c   1.000
_cell.angle_alpha   90.00
_cell.angle_beta   90.00
_cell.angle_gamma   90.00
#
_symmetry.space_group_name_H-M   'P 1'
#
loop_
_entity.id
_entity.type
_entity.pdbx_description
1 polymer ?
#
loop_
_entity_poly.entity_id
_entity_poly.type
_entity_poly.pdbx_seq_one_letter_code
_entity_poly.pdbx_strand_id
1 'polypeptide(L)'
;MKALLFALLLPLSALADTVEVTFTPPIEREDGTLLPITDIQNYQVYVNGAPDITIPNTDNIGEIVLAPGLYDISVTTLDTDGRESAPSNVVSVQAKSPPGNPANLIIKILRK
;
A
#
# COMPACT_ATOMS: atom_id res chain seq x y z
N MET A 1 -34.14 30.09 -5.07
CA MET A 1 -33.30 29.26 -5.96
C MET A 1 -32.72 28.14 -5.13
N LYS A 2 -33.08 26.89 -5.42
CA LYS A 2 -32.53 25.69 -4.76
C LYS A 2 -31.03 25.64 -5.07
N ALA A 3 -30.19 25.86 -4.07
CA ALA A 3 -28.77 25.53 -4.19
C ALA A 3 -28.69 24.02 -4.40
N LEU A 4 -28.37 23.62 -5.62
CA LEU A 4 -28.08 22.25 -5.98
C LEU A 4 -26.84 21.86 -5.16
N LEU A 5 -27.03 21.03 -4.14
CA LEU A 5 -25.94 20.41 -3.41
C LEU A 5 -25.31 19.39 -4.37
N PHE A 6 -24.36 19.83 -5.19
CA PHE A 6 -23.42 18.92 -5.84
C PHE A 6 -22.58 18.29 -4.72
N ALA A 7 -23.00 17.13 -4.23
CA ALA A 7 -22.09 16.23 -3.56
C ALA A 7 -21.04 15.83 -4.60
N LEU A 8 -19.93 16.57 -4.62
CA LEU A 8 -18.76 16.29 -5.42
C LEU A 8 -18.24 14.94 -4.93
N LEU A 9 -18.64 13.86 -5.60
CA LEU A 9 -18.09 12.54 -5.41
C LEU A 9 -16.65 12.58 -5.96
N LEU A 10 -15.72 13.14 -5.18
CA LEU A 10 -14.30 13.02 -5.49
C LEU A 10 -14.00 11.53 -5.59
N PRO A 11 -13.35 11.06 -6.66
CA PRO A 11 -12.97 9.66 -6.74
C PRO A 11 -12.03 9.40 -5.55
N LEU A 12 -12.28 8.31 -4.82
CA LEU A 12 -11.51 7.94 -3.63
C LEU A 12 -9.99 7.87 -3.92
N SER A 13 -9.63 7.60 -5.19
CA SER A 13 -8.26 7.64 -5.70
C SER A 13 -7.57 9.00 -5.61
N ALA A 14 -8.30 10.11 -5.52
CA ALA A 14 -7.72 11.44 -5.35
C ALA A 14 -7.22 11.71 -3.92
N LEU A 15 -7.56 10.86 -2.95
CA LEU A 15 -7.18 11.00 -1.54
C LEU A 15 -6.25 9.88 -1.04
N ALA A 16 -5.83 8.96 -1.90
CA ALA A 16 -5.03 7.82 -1.51
C ALA A 16 -3.52 8.10 -1.64
N ASP A 17 -2.75 7.55 -0.71
CA ASP A 17 -1.30 7.52 -0.78
C ASP A 17 -0.84 6.23 -1.47
N THR A 18 0.12 6.34 -2.39
CA THR A 18 0.85 5.18 -2.91
C THR A 18 1.96 4.83 -1.93
N VAL A 19 2.02 3.56 -1.52
CA VAL A 19 3.01 3.03 -0.59
C VAL A 19 3.83 1.96 -1.31
N GLU A 20 5.15 2.16 -1.33
CA GLU A 20 6.11 1.17 -1.81
C GLU A 20 6.41 0.17 -0.68
N VAL A 21 6.19 -1.11 -0.95
CA VAL A 21 6.50 -2.23 -0.06
C VAL A 21 7.79 -2.88 -0.57
N THR A 22 8.83 -2.90 0.26
CA THR A 22 10.10 -3.56 -0.05
C THR A 22 10.45 -4.58 1.03
N PHE A 23 11.03 -5.71 0.60
CA PHE A 23 11.43 -6.78 1.51
C PHE A 23 12.66 -7.54 0.98
N THR A 24 13.22 -8.40 1.82
CA THR A 24 14.27 -9.35 1.42
C THR A 24 13.65 -10.74 1.31
N PRO A 25 13.73 -11.40 0.13
CA PRO A 25 13.27 -12.77 -0.04
C PRO A 25 13.89 -13.75 0.96
N PRO A 26 13.15 -14.76 1.45
CA PRO A 26 13.71 -15.81 2.27
C PRO A 26 14.66 -16.70 1.46
N ILE A 27 15.65 -17.28 2.15
CA ILE A 27 16.60 -18.25 1.59
C ILE A 27 16.45 -19.65 2.19
N GLU A 28 15.63 -19.80 3.22
CA GLU A 28 15.42 -21.03 3.97
C GLU A 28 13.93 -21.20 4.30
N ARG A 29 13.50 -22.44 4.48
CA ARG A 29 12.20 -22.81 5.06
C ARG A 29 12.24 -22.68 6.59
N GLU A 30 11.09 -22.82 7.24
CA GLU A 30 10.98 -22.74 8.71
C GLU A 30 11.82 -23.81 9.45
N ASP A 31 12.09 -24.95 8.80
CA ASP A 31 12.93 -26.02 9.33
C ASP A 31 14.45 -25.82 9.07
N GLY A 32 14.82 -24.69 8.45
CA GLY A 32 16.21 -24.35 8.09
C GLY A 32 16.71 -25.04 6.82
N THR A 33 15.86 -25.79 6.10
CA THR A 33 16.24 -26.31 4.79
C THR A 33 16.31 -25.18 3.76
N LEU A 34 17.23 -25.29 2.79
CA LEU A 34 17.37 -24.29 1.73
C LEU A 34 16.04 -24.11 0.96
N LEU A 35 15.66 -22.85 0.73
CA LEU A 35 14.55 -22.47 -0.14
C LEU A 35 15.11 -21.75 -1.38
N PRO A 36 15.36 -22.46 -2.49
CA PRO A 36 15.74 -21.86 -3.75
C PRO A 36 14.66 -20.90 -4.27
N ILE A 37 15.06 -19.84 -4.96
CA ILE A 37 14.11 -18.91 -5.58
C ILE A 37 13.17 -19.59 -6.60
N THR A 38 13.61 -20.69 -7.21
CA THR A 38 12.80 -21.52 -8.12
C THR A 38 11.67 -22.26 -7.42
N ASP A 39 11.77 -22.43 -6.11
CA ASP A 39 10.75 -23.06 -5.28
C ASP A 39 9.76 -22.01 -4.73
N ILE A 40 10.04 -20.72 -4.91
CA ILE A 40 9.12 -19.63 -4.56
C ILE A 40 8.23 -19.34 -5.75
N GLN A 41 6.91 -19.35 -5.55
CA GLN A 41 5.94 -18.97 -6.56
C GLN A 41 5.75 -17.45 -6.61
N ASN A 42 5.47 -16.83 -5.46
CA ASN A 42 5.23 -15.39 -5.33
C ASN A 42 5.29 -14.95 -3.86
N TYR A 43 5.08 -13.66 -3.63
CA TYR A 43 4.90 -13.06 -2.32
C TYR A 43 3.52 -12.40 -2.23
N GLN A 44 2.80 -12.63 -1.13
CA GLN A 44 1.50 -12.02 -0.90
C GLN A 44 1.62 -10.90 0.13
N VAL A 45 1.21 -9.70 -0.26
CA VAL A 45 1.13 -8.55 0.64
C VAL A 45 -0.25 -8.56 1.30
N TYR A 46 -0.26 -8.33 2.61
CA TYR A 46 -1.45 -8.21 3.42
C TYR A 46 -1.57 -6.79 4.00
N VAL A 47 -2.78 -6.25 3.97
CA VAL A 47 -3.15 -4.98 4.59
C VAL A 47 -4.25 -5.25 5.62
N ASN A 48 -3.97 -4.95 6.88
CA ASN A 48 -4.84 -5.27 8.03
C ASN A 48 -5.25 -6.75 8.07
N GLY A 49 -4.33 -7.65 7.67
CA GLY A 49 -4.55 -9.10 7.64
C GLY A 49 -5.37 -9.61 6.46
N ALA A 50 -5.82 -8.74 5.55
CA ALA A 50 -6.47 -9.14 4.30
C ALA A 50 -5.48 -9.11 3.13
N PRO A 51 -5.52 -10.06 2.17
CA PRO A 51 -4.64 -10.05 1.02
C PRO A 51 -4.97 -8.85 0.11
N ASP A 52 -3.94 -8.14 -0.35
CA ASP A 52 -4.07 -6.96 -1.21
C ASP A 52 -3.47 -7.21 -2.61
N ILE A 53 -2.14 -7.33 -2.69
CA ILE A 53 -1.41 -7.57 -3.94
C ILE A 53 -0.50 -8.78 -3.87
N THR A 54 -0.24 -9.39 -5.02
CA THR A 54 0.75 -10.45 -5.20
C THR A 54 1.95 -9.91 -5.97
N ILE A 55 3.16 -10.13 -5.46
CA ILE A 55 4.43 -9.73 -6.08
C ILE A 55 5.11 -10.99 -6.65
N PRO A 56 5.51 -11.00 -7.94
CA PRO A 56 6.14 -12.18 -8.53
C PRO A 56 7.50 -12.48 -7.88
N ASN A 57 7.93 -13.74 -7.92
CA ASN A 57 9.22 -14.16 -7.35
C ASN A 57 10.45 -13.52 -8.03
N THR A 58 10.28 -12.82 -9.15
CA THR A 58 11.32 -12.06 -9.85
C THR A 58 11.57 -10.68 -9.23
N ASP A 59 10.69 -10.23 -8.34
CA ASP A 59 10.73 -8.91 -7.72
C ASP A 59 10.66 -9.02 -6.19
N ASN A 60 11.10 -7.97 -5.51
CA ASN A 60 11.03 -7.83 -4.05
C ASN A 60 10.50 -6.46 -3.63
N ILE A 61 9.75 -5.83 -4.55
CA ILE A 61 9.14 -4.51 -4.44
C ILE A 61 7.71 -4.59 -5.00
N GLY A 62 6.78 -3.88 -4.37
CA GLY A 62 5.42 -3.71 -4.87
C GLY A 62 4.82 -2.38 -4.45
N GLU A 63 3.73 -1.98 -5.08
CA GLU A 63 3.02 -0.73 -4.78
C GLU A 63 1.58 -1.04 -4.36
N ILE A 64 1.18 -0.52 -3.20
CA ILE A 64 -0.21 -0.56 -2.73
C ILE A 64 -0.77 0.85 -2.64
N VAL A 65 -2.09 0.97 -2.68
CA VAL A 65 -2.78 2.27 -2.63
C VAL A 65 -3.67 2.30 -1.40
N LEU A 66 -3.37 3.21 -0.46
CA LEU A 66 -4.06 3.30 0.83
C LEU A 66 -4.88 4.60 0.89
N ALA A 67 -6.16 4.48 1.20
CA ALA A 67 -6.97 5.64 1.58
C ALA A 67 -6.44 6.25 2.91
N PRO A 68 -6.84 7.47 3.30
CA PRO A 68 -6.40 8.04 4.56
C PRO A 68 -6.82 7.15 5.74
N GLY A 69 -5.86 6.74 6.57
CA GLY A 69 -6.07 5.76 7.62
C GLY A 69 -4.78 5.18 8.17
N LEU A 70 -4.93 4.36 9.22
CA LEU A 70 -3.84 3.59 9.80
C LEU A 70 -3.97 2.14 9.32
N TYR A 71 -2.86 1.58 8.85
CA TYR A 71 -2.80 0.25 8.26
C TYR A 71 -1.61 -0.54 8.79
N ASP A 72 -1.82 -1.82 9.03
CA ASP A 72 -0.77 -2.80 9.35
C ASP A 72 -0.46 -3.62 8.09
N ILE A 73 0.80 -3.61 7.68
CA ILE A 73 1.27 -4.26 6.45
C ILE A 73 2.21 -5.40 6.81
N SER A 74 2.02 -6.56 6.18
CA SER A 74 2.93 -7.72 6.26
C SER A 74 3.01 -8.45 4.92
N VAL A 75 4.03 -9.29 4.75
CA VAL A 75 4.23 -10.10 3.54
C VAL A 75 4.43 -11.56 3.91
N THR A 76 3.89 -12.48 3.12
CA THR A 76 4.20 -13.92 3.19
C THR A 76 4.87 -14.37 1.88
N THR A 77 5.49 -15.54 1.94
CA THR A 77 6.02 -16.24 0.75
C THR A 77 5.13 -17.44 0.45
N LEU A 78 4.74 -17.61 -0.82
CA LEU A 78 4.04 -18.79 -1.31
C LEU A 78 5.00 -19.64 -2.14
N ASP A 79 5.17 -20.91 -1.79
CA ASP A 79 6.02 -21.85 -2.54
C ASP A 79 5.28 -22.45 -3.75
N THR A 80 6.01 -23.11 -4.65
CA THR A 80 5.46 -23.76 -5.85
C THR A 80 4.60 -24.99 -5.57
N ASP A 81 4.64 -25.53 -4.35
CA ASP A 81 3.77 -26.59 -3.85
C ASP A 81 2.47 -26.04 -3.22
N GLY A 82 2.32 -24.71 -3.14
CA GLY A 82 1.15 -24.03 -2.59
C GLY A 82 1.17 -23.88 -1.06
N ARG A 83 2.33 -23.98 -0.41
CA ARG A 83 2.49 -23.72 1.03
C ARG A 83 2.87 -22.26 1.27
N GLU A 84 2.17 -21.63 2.19
CA GLU A 84 2.40 -20.24 2.57
C GLU A 84 3.18 -20.17 3.90
N SER A 85 4.16 -19.27 3.97
CA SER A 85 4.95 -19.04 5.19
C SER A 85 4.14 -18.34 6.29
N ALA A 86 4.68 -18.31 7.51
CA ALA A 86 4.27 -17.29 8.48
C ALA A 86 4.48 -15.86 7.91
N PRO A 87 3.69 -14.87 8.34
CA PRO A 87 3.89 -13.46 7.96
C PRO A 87 5.24 -12.91 8.43
N SER A 88 5.76 -11.93 7.68
CA SER A 88 6.87 -11.07 8.11
C SER A 88 6.55 -10.29 9.40
N ASN A 89 7.50 -9.46 9.85
CA ASN A 89 7.16 -8.41 10.80
C ASN A 89 6.08 -7.48 10.21
N VAL A 90 5.28 -6.89 11.09
CA VAL A 90 4.27 -5.90 10.72
C VAL A 90 4.90 -4.51 10.67
N VAL A 91 4.54 -3.73 9.65
CA VAL A 91 4.85 -2.30 9.54
C VAL A 91 3.55 -1.51 9.56
N SER A 92 3.40 -0.61 10.54
CA SER A 92 2.23 0.28 10.62
C SER A 92 2.47 1.57 9.83
N VAL A 93 1.58 1.86 8.89
CA VAL A 93 1.64 3.03 8.00
C VAL A 93 0.42 3.92 8.22
N GLN A 94 0.67 5.21 8.44
CA GLN A 94 -0.36 6.24 8.47
C GLN A 94 -0.44 6.92 7.10
N ALA A 95 -1.40 6.51 6.28
CA ALA A 95 -1.76 7.22 5.05
C ALA A 95 -2.52 8.51 5.40
N LYS A 96 -2.15 9.62 4.79
CA LYS A 96 -2.64 10.96 5.13
C LYS A 96 -3.65 11.44 4.11
N SER A 97 -4.66 12.17 4.58
CA SER A 97 -5.51 12.94 3.69
C SER A 97 -4.71 14.10 3.07
N PRO A 98 -4.92 14.43 1.79
CA PRO A 98 -4.40 15.65 1.18
C PRO A 98 -4.77 16.91 1.99
N PRO A 99 -3.96 17.98 1.92
CA PRO A 99 -4.30 19.25 2.54
C PRO A 99 -5.64 19.81 2.03
N GLY A 100 -6.34 20.55 2.90
CA GLY A 100 -7.54 21.28 2.50
C GLY A 100 -7.24 22.42 1.51
N ASN A 101 -8.27 22.83 0.76
CA ASN A 101 -8.16 23.95 -0.18
C ASN A 101 -7.69 25.23 0.52
N PRO A 102 -6.78 26.02 -0.08
CA PRO A 102 -6.46 27.36 0.41
C PRO A 102 -7.72 28.23 0.49
N ALA A 103 -7.91 28.93 1.60
CA ALA A 103 -9.00 29.89 1.80
C ALA A 103 -8.49 31.34 1.69
N ASN A 104 -9.41 32.28 1.48
CA ASN A 104 -9.16 33.74 1.54
C ASN A 104 -8.09 34.25 0.56
N LEU A 105 -8.19 33.89 -0.72
CA LEU A 105 -7.36 34.50 -1.76
C LEU A 105 -7.65 36.01 -1.86
N ILE A 106 -6.69 36.84 -1.48
CA ILE A 106 -6.78 38.31 -1.53
C ILE A 106 -5.81 38.82 -2.60
N ILE A 107 -6.32 39.59 -3.55
CA ILE A 107 -5.53 40.26 -4.59
C ILE A 107 -5.50 41.77 -4.30
N LYS A 108 -4.31 42.36 -4.24
CA LYS A 108 -4.13 43.82 -4.16
C LYS A 108 -3.42 44.33 -5.40
N ILE A 109 -4.04 45.26 -6.11
CA ILE A 109 -3.40 46.00 -7.20
C ILE A 109 -2.66 47.18 -6.59
N LEU A 110 -1.34 47.22 -6.76
CA LEU A 110 -0.51 48.35 -6.37
C LEU A 110 -0.28 49.23 -7.60
N ARG A 111 -0.78 50.46 -7.57
CA ARG A 111 -0.41 51.49 -8.54
C ARG A 111 0.78 52.28 -7.98
N LYS A 112 1.78 52.52 -8.82
CA LYS A 112 2.88 53.44 -8.52
C LYS A 112 2.42 54.87 -8.71
#